data_AF-A0A538RZ72-F1
#
_entry.id   AF-A0A538RZ72-F1
#
_cell.length_a   1.000
_cell.length_b   1.000
_cell.length_c   1.000
_cell.angle_alpha   90.00
_cell.angle_beta   90.00
_cell.angle_gamma   90.00
#
_symmetry.space_group_name_H-M   'P 1'
#
loop_
_entity.id
_entity.type
_entity.pdbx_description
1 polymer ?
#
loop_
_entity_poly.entity_id
_entity_poly.type
_entity_poly.pdbx_seq_one_letter_code
_entity_poly.pdbx_strand_id
1 'polypeptide(L)'
;MFPDGSDVTAPGNVLILNGEDGPADTVRPRLETFGADLDRVYVRGLRGDDGEPLLYLPAKIDAFAQYLAQVQPRLVVIDPIMSFLDQSISASIDHSVRRALEPLGDLAAKHQCAMLLLRHLNKQANESPIYRGAWSMGFVACCRSAWVIAADPEHEERHVLAQVKNNLASPQPSLVFTLEGERPGAPRLSWLGA
;
A
#
# COMPACT_ATOMS: atom_id res chain seq x y z
N MET A 1 9.04 -7.47 17.27
CA MET A 1 8.65 -6.22 17.95
C MET A 1 8.46 -5.16 16.89
N PHE A 2 7.33 -4.46 16.87
CA PHE A 2 7.11 -3.32 15.98
C PHE A 2 7.97 -2.12 16.40
N PRO A 3 8.17 -1.10 15.55
CA PRO A 3 8.96 0.10 15.88
C PRO A 3 8.47 0.88 17.11
N ASP A 4 7.21 0.69 17.51
CA ASP A 4 6.60 1.28 18.71
C ASP A 4 6.81 0.44 19.98
N GLY A 5 7.58 -0.65 19.90
CA GLY A 5 7.84 -1.56 21.02
C GLY A 5 6.74 -2.60 21.28
N SER A 6 5.68 -2.63 20.47
CA SER A 6 4.61 -3.63 20.64
C SER A 6 5.06 -5.02 20.18
N ASP A 7 4.58 -6.05 20.90
CA ASP A 7 4.88 -7.44 20.60
C ASP A 7 4.12 -7.91 19.35
N VAL A 8 4.81 -8.72 18.53
CA VAL A 8 4.17 -9.42 17.41
C VAL A 8 3.44 -10.61 18.01
N THR A 9 2.12 -10.50 18.12
CA THR A 9 1.30 -11.51 18.82
C THR A 9 1.24 -12.84 18.07
N ALA A 10 1.23 -12.81 16.73
CA ALA A 10 1.37 -13.98 15.86
C ALA A 10 1.69 -13.57 14.41
N PRO A 11 2.45 -14.39 13.64
CA PRO A 11 2.58 -14.19 12.20
C PRO A 11 1.22 -14.36 11.51
N GLY A 12 0.99 -13.59 10.45
CA GLY A 12 -0.24 -13.62 9.66
C GLY A 12 0.05 -13.67 8.16
N ASN A 13 -0.91 -14.17 7.38
CA ASN A 13 -0.77 -14.21 5.93
C ASN A 13 -0.81 -12.79 5.35
N VAL A 14 0.01 -12.52 4.34
CA VAL A 14 0.06 -11.25 3.62
C VAL A 14 -0.27 -11.51 2.15
N LEU A 15 -1.22 -10.76 1.60
CA LEU A 15 -1.51 -10.75 0.17
C LEU A 15 -0.94 -9.47 -0.45
N ILE A 16 -0.11 -9.60 -1.47
CA ILE A 16 0.41 -8.49 -2.27
C ILE A 16 -0.19 -8.60 -3.66
N LEU A 17 -1.05 -7.65 -4.01
CA LEU A 17 -1.52 -7.43 -5.36
C LEU A 17 -0.58 -6.44 -6.04
N ASN A 18 0.23 -6.94 -6.96
CA ASN A 18 1.26 -6.18 -7.64
C ASN A 18 0.88 -5.93 -9.11
N GLY A 19 0.85 -4.67 -9.51
CA GLY A 19 0.51 -4.23 -10.86
C GLY A 19 1.69 -3.67 -11.67
N GLU A 20 2.89 -3.61 -11.10
CA GLU A 20 4.03 -2.86 -11.66
C GLU A 20 5.35 -3.64 -11.68
N ASP A 21 5.66 -4.37 -10.62
CA ASP A 21 6.93 -5.04 -10.43
C ASP A 21 6.88 -6.54 -10.78
N GLY A 22 8.02 -7.06 -11.26
CA GLY A 22 8.23 -8.49 -11.40
C GLY A 22 8.26 -9.21 -10.03
N PRO A 23 7.42 -10.23 -9.79
CA PRO A 23 7.40 -10.96 -8.51
C PRO A 23 8.74 -11.62 -8.14
N ALA A 24 9.46 -12.14 -9.15
CA ALA A 24 10.74 -12.84 -8.97
C ALA A 24 11.94 -11.87 -8.84
N ASP A 25 11.88 -10.73 -9.51
CA ASP A 25 13.03 -9.83 -9.66
C ASP A 25 13.06 -8.73 -8.59
N THR A 26 11.89 -8.32 -8.09
CA THR A 26 11.77 -7.19 -7.16
C THR A 26 11.13 -7.60 -5.83
N VAL A 27 9.93 -8.19 -5.87
CA VAL A 27 9.14 -8.42 -4.66
C VAL A 27 9.80 -9.47 -3.76
N ARG A 28 10.11 -10.65 -4.32
CA ARG A 28 10.71 -11.75 -3.55
C ARG A 28 12.09 -11.38 -2.96
N PRO A 29 13.07 -10.85 -3.72
CA PRO A 29 14.38 -10.53 -3.15
C PRO A 29 14.33 -9.51 -2.00
N ARG A 30 13.39 -8.55 -2.07
CA ARG A 30 13.16 -7.58 -1.00
C ARG A 30 12.55 -8.24 0.23
N LEU A 31 11.55 -9.10 0.07
CA LEU A 31 10.96 -9.87 1.17
C LEU A 31 12.01 -10.73 1.89
N GLU A 32 12.87 -11.42 1.13
CA GLU A 32 13.99 -12.20 1.68
C GLU A 32 14.98 -11.32 2.44
N THR A 33 15.32 -10.14 1.92
CA THR A 33 16.23 -9.17 2.55
C THR A 33 15.72 -8.69 3.92
N PHE A 34 14.40 -8.59 4.08
CA PHE A 34 13.74 -8.21 5.33
C PHE A 34 13.33 -9.41 6.21
N GLY A 35 13.73 -10.63 5.84
CA GLY A 35 13.48 -11.83 6.64
C GLY A 35 12.01 -12.26 6.69
N ALA A 36 11.24 -11.95 5.64
CA ALA A 36 9.85 -12.38 5.55
C ALA A 36 9.71 -13.91 5.50
N ASP A 37 8.71 -14.44 6.19
CA ASP A 37 8.28 -15.83 6.04
C ASP A 37 7.52 -15.97 4.70
N LEU A 38 8.22 -16.43 3.67
CA LEU A 38 7.68 -16.52 2.31
C LEU A 38 6.52 -17.50 2.17
N ASP A 39 6.38 -18.48 3.06
CA ASP A 39 5.24 -19.42 3.05
C ASP A 39 3.93 -18.73 3.44
N ARG A 40 4.02 -17.53 4.01
CA ARG A 40 2.88 -16.69 4.40
C ARG A 40 2.65 -15.49 3.49
N VAL A 41 3.46 -15.32 2.44
CA VAL A 41 3.34 -14.20 1.50
C VAL A 41 2.80 -14.68 0.16
N TYR A 42 1.63 -14.19 -0.19
CA TYR A 42 0.93 -14.50 -1.43
C TYR A 42 1.05 -13.31 -2.37
N VAL A 43 1.80 -13.46 -3.46
CA VAL A 43 1.92 -12.40 -4.48
C VAL A 43 1.03 -12.75 -5.67
N ARG A 44 0.22 -11.79 -6.13
CA ARG A 44 -0.64 -11.94 -7.32
C ARG A 44 -0.51 -10.73 -8.22
N GLY A 45 -0.46 -10.98 -9.52
CA GLY A 45 -0.44 -9.95 -10.55
C GLY A 45 -1.82 -9.37 -10.84
N LEU A 46 -1.92 -8.57 -11.90
CA LEU A 46 -3.20 -8.06 -12.41
C LEU A 46 -4.15 -9.14 -12.91
N ARG A 47 -3.61 -10.30 -13.30
CA ARG A 47 -4.36 -11.45 -13.81
C ARG A 47 -4.03 -12.68 -12.97
N GLY A 48 -5.05 -13.48 -12.68
CA GLY A 48 -4.94 -14.80 -12.09
C GLY A 48 -4.53 -15.86 -13.11
N ASP A 49 -4.45 -17.10 -12.64
CA ASP A 49 -4.01 -18.25 -13.45
C ASP A 49 -4.98 -18.59 -14.60
N ASP A 50 -6.25 -18.19 -14.46
CA ASP A 50 -7.30 -18.30 -15.48
C ASP A 50 -7.29 -17.14 -16.49
N GLY A 51 -6.37 -16.19 -16.34
CA GLY A 51 -6.27 -14.99 -17.17
C GLY A 51 -7.21 -13.86 -16.77
N GLU A 52 -8.10 -14.08 -15.81
CA GLU A 52 -9.05 -13.08 -15.31
C GLU A 52 -8.44 -12.25 -14.18
N PRO A 53 -8.82 -10.97 -14.02
CA PRO A 53 -8.33 -10.18 -12.91
C PRO A 53 -8.91 -10.67 -11.58
N LEU A 54 -8.02 -10.96 -10.63
CA LEU A 54 -8.39 -11.31 -9.26
C LEU A 54 -9.12 -10.15 -8.57
N LEU A 55 -8.71 -8.91 -8.86
CA LEU A 55 -9.33 -7.70 -8.38
C LEU A 55 -9.45 -6.69 -9.54
N TYR A 56 -10.63 -6.11 -9.69
CA TYR A 56 -10.92 -5.04 -10.62
C TYR A 56 -12.15 -4.29 -10.09
N LEU A 57 -11.95 -3.09 -9.57
CA LEU A 57 -12.92 -2.42 -8.72
C LEU A 57 -13.89 -1.56 -9.52
N PRO A 58 -15.21 -1.67 -9.27
CA PRO A 58 -15.86 -2.56 -8.28
C PRO A 58 -16.21 -3.96 -8.83
N ALA A 59 -16.04 -4.18 -10.14
CA ALA A 59 -16.60 -5.32 -10.89
C ALA A 59 -16.26 -6.74 -10.39
N LYS A 60 -15.07 -6.96 -9.81
CA LYS A 60 -14.57 -8.29 -9.40
C LYS A 60 -14.48 -8.45 -7.87
N ILE A 61 -15.25 -7.67 -7.12
CA ILE A 61 -15.19 -7.70 -5.65
C ILE A 61 -15.56 -9.07 -5.07
N ASP A 62 -16.51 -9.80 -5.67
CA ASP A 62 -16.93 -11.11 -5.16
C ASP A 62 -15.85 -12.19 -5.34
N ALA A 63 -15.16 -12.19 -6.49
CA ALA A 63 -14.02 -13.09 -6.72
C ALA A 63 -12.90 -12.80 -5.73
N PHE A 64 -12.64 -11.51 -5.47
CA PHE A 64 -11.67 -11.10 -4.47
C PHE A 64 -12.07 -11.54 -3.06
N ALA A 65 -13.34 -11.41 -2.67
CA ALA A 65 -13.85 -11.86 -1.38
C ALA A 65 -13.67 -13.38 -1.17
N GLN A 66 -13.90 -14.18 -2.21
CA GLN A 66 -13.65 -15.63 -2.17
C GLN A 66 -12.17 -15.94 -1.95
N TYR A 67 -11.29 -15.22 -2.63
CA TYR A 67 -9.85 -15.40 -2.46
C TYR A 67 -9.37 -14.98 -1.06
N LEU A 68 -9.89 -13.88 -0.51
CA LEU A 68 -9.63 -13.49 0.87
C LEU A 68 -10.11 -14.53 1.89
N ALA A 69 -11.21 -15.23 1.60
CA ALA A 69 -11.69 -16.33 2.46
C ALA A 69 -10.75 -17.54 2.45
N GLN A 70 -10.07 -17.80 1.32
CA GLN A 70 -9.11 -18.89 1.18
C GLN A 70 -7.76 -18.56 1.85
N VAL A 71 -7.23 -17.36 1.60
CA VAL A 71 -5.91 -16.95 2.11
C VAL A 71 -5.97 -16.46 3.56
N GLN A 72 -7.10 -15.87 3.98
CA GLN A 72 -7.29 -15.27 5.30
C GLN A 72 -6.15 -14.30 5.69
N PRO A 73 -5.78 -13.32 4.84
CA PRO A 73 -4.67 -12.42 5.14
C PRO A 73 -4.99 -11.51 6.33
N ARG A 74 -3.95 -11.09 7.06
CA ARG A 74 -4.01 -9.99 8.04
C ARG A 74 -3.67 -8.65 7.40
N LEU A 75 -2.90 -8.67 6.32
CA LEU A 75 -2.55 -7.50 5.51
C LEU A 75 -2.75 -7.81 4.03
N VAL A 76 -3.42 -6.90 3.33
CA VAL A 76 -3.52 -6.88 1.87
C VAL A 76 -2.85 -5.59 1.40
N VAL A 77 -1.86 -5.71 0.52
CA VAL A 77 -1.18 -4.59 -0.14
C VAL A 77 -1.66 -4.52 -1.58
N ILE A 78 -2.10 -3.35 -2.03
CA ILE A 78 -2.55 -3.12 -3.41
C ILE A 78 -1.67 -2.04 -4.03
N ASP A 79 -0.82 -2.45 -4.97
CA ASP A 79 0.26 -1.61 -5.49
C ASP A 79 0.36 -1.62 -7.02
N PRO A 80 0.06 -0.48 -7.69
CA PRO A 80 -0.68 0.67 -7.19
C PRO A 80 -2.18 0.40 -7.26
N ILE A 81 -2.99 1.05 -6.41
CA ILE A 81 -4.45 0.95 -6.48
C ILE A 81 -5.01 1.32 -7.86
N MET A 82 -4.33 2.24 -8.57
CA MET A 82 -4.73 2.74 -9.88
C MET A 82 -4.81 1.62 -10.94
N SER A 83 -3.99 0.58 -10.83
CA SER A 83 -3.97 -0.54 -11.78
C SER A 83 -5.13 -1.52 -11.60
N PHE A 84 -5.87 -1.40 -10.49
CA PHE A 84 -6.99 -2.28 -10.13
C PHE A 84 -8.35 -1.57 -10.21
N LEU A 85 -8.41 -0.33 -10.71
CA LEU A 85 -9.66 0.39 -10.91
C LEU A 85 -10.25 0.08 -12.28
N ASP A 86 -11.58 -0.06 -12.35
CA ASP A 86 -12.24 -0.20 -13.64
C ASP A 86 -12.25 1.09 -14.46
N GLN A 87 -12.49 0.94 -15.77
CA GLN A 87 -12.55 2.07 -16.71
C GLN A 87 -13.69 3.06 -16.43
N SER A 88 -14.71 2.66 -15.65
CA SER A 88 -15.80 3.54 -15.22
C SER A 88 -15.42 4.40 -14.01
N ILE A 89 -14.32 4.09 -13.33
CA ILE A 89 -13.84 4.85 -12.18
C ILE A 89 -12.99 6.05 -12.64
N SER A 90 -13.45 7.23 -12.27
CA SER A 90 -12.68 8.47 -12.38
C SER A 90 -11.98 8.76 -11.06
N ALA A 91 -10.66 8.56 -11.02
CA ALA A 91 -9.85 8.76 -9.82
C ALA A 91 -9.77 10.22 -9.34
N SER A 92 -10.16 11.19 -10.17
CA SER A 92 -10.23 12.61 -9.81
C SER A 92 -11.58 13.03 -9.21
N ILE A 93 -12.56 12.12 -9.17
CA ILE A 93 -13.93 12.40 -8.72
C ILE A 93 -14.19 11.64 -7.41
N ASP A 94 -14.35 12.37 -6.31
CA ASP A 94 -14.50 11.83 -4.95
C ASP A 94 -15.56 10.74 -4.82
N HIS A 95 -16.76 10.96 -5.38
CA HIS A 95 -17.83 9.96 -5.29
C HIS A 95 -17.56 8.71 -6.14
N SER A 96 -16.79 8.84 -7.23
CA SER A 96 -16.38 7.72 -8.07
C SER A 96 -15.33 6.88 -7.35
N VAL A 97 -14.35 7.52 -6.72
CA VAL A 97 -13.36 6.85 -5.85
C VAL A 97 -14.03 6.14 -4.68
N ARG A 98 -14.98 6.80 -3.99
CA ARG A 98 -15.73 6.19 -2.89
C ARG A 98 -16.46 4.92 -3.32
N ARG A 99 -17.17 4.97 -4.47
CA ARG A 99 -17.85 3.80 -5.03
C ARG A 99 -16.89 2.64 -5.27
N ALA A 100 -15.68 2.92 -5.72
CA ALA A 100 -14.68 1.88 -5.96
C ALA A 100 -14.13 1.28 -4.66
N LEU A 101 -13.91 2.10 -3.62
CA LEU A 101 -13.22 1.69 -2.39
C LEU A 101 -14.13 1.23 -1.26
N GLU A 102 -15.40 1.63 -1.25
CA GLU A 102 -16.37 1.22 -0.22
C GLU A 102 -16.45 -0.31 -0.06
N PRO A 103 -16.52 -1.12 -1.15
CA PRO A 103 -16.53 -2.56 -1.00
C PRO A 103 -15.22 -3.14 -0.42
N LEU A 104 -14.07 -2.47 -0.64
CA LEU A 104 -12.82 -2.88 0.02
C LEU A 104 -12.86 -2.65 1.54
N GLY A 105 -13.50 -1.57 1.97
CA GLY A 105 -13.74 -1.29 3.39
C GLY A 105 -14.58 -2.38 4.05
N ASP A 106 -15.64 -2.82 3.37
CA ASP A 106 -16.51 -3.90 3.85
C ASP A 106 -15.77 -5.24 3.94
N LEU A 107 -14.96 -5.57 2.93
CA LEU A 107 -14.13 -6.77 2.97
C LEU A 107 -13.06 -6.71 4.07
N ALA A 108 -12.42 -5.57 4.28
CA ALA A 108 -11.46 -5.37 5.36
C ALA A 108 -12.09 -5.64 6.73
N ALA A 109 -13.30 -5.11 6.96
CA ALA A 109 -14.05 -5.34 8.18
C ALA A 109 -14.46 -6.81 8.35
N LYS A 110 -15.02 -7.41 7.29
CA LYS A 110 -15.48 -8.81 7.29
C LYS A 110 -14.35 -9.81 7.54
N HIS A 111 -13.19 -9.61 6.90
CA HIS A 111 -12.05 -10.52 6.98
C HIS A 111 -11.05 -10.14 8.09
N GLN A 112 -11.33 -9.07 8.85
CA GLN A 112 -10.46 -8.53 9.89
C GLN A 112 -9.01 -8.35 9.41
N CYS A 113 -8.84 -7.68 8.27
CA CYS A 113 -7.54 -7.42 7.67
C CYS A 113 -7.35 -5.94 7.37
N ALA A 114 -6.09 -5.51 7.35
CA ALA A 114 -5.74 -4.17 6.90
C ALA A 114 -5.59 -4.16 5.36
N MET A 115 -6.19 -3.16 4.72
CA MET A 115 -5.98 -2.88 3.29
C MET A 115 -5.04 -1.69 3.16
N LEU A 116 -3.84 -1.91 2.63
CA LEU A 116 -2.84 -0.87 2.35
C LEU A 116 -2.85 -0.57 0.85
N LEU A 117 -3.20 0.67 0.50
CA LEU A 117 -3.28 1.13 -0.87
C LEU A 117 -2.06 1.98 -1.20
N LEU A 118 -1.27 1.57 -2.19
CA LEU A 118 -0.16 2.36 -2.70
C LEU A 118 -0.62 3.17 -3.92
N ARG A 119 -0.12 4.39 -4.01
CA ARG A 119 -0.39 5.28 -5.13
C ARG A 119 0.78 6.24 -5.30
N HIS A 120 1.17 6.47 -6.55
CA HIS A 120 2.13 7.49 -6.93
C HIS A 120 1.62 8.90 -6.58
N LEU A 121 2.56 9.78 -6.25
CA LEU A 121 2.31 11.23 -6.20
C LEU A 121 2.32 11.78 -7.62
N ASN A 122 1.41 12.71 -7.94
CA ASN A 122 1.40 13.35 -9.24
C ASN A 122 2.64 14.25 -9.42
N LYS A 123 3.25 14.20 -10.62
CA LYS A 123 4.50 14.88 -10.99
C LYS A 123 4.41 16.42 -11.18
N GLN A 124 3.40 17.10 -10.64
CA GLN A 124 3.32 18.56 -10.79
C GLN A 124 4.31 19.24 -9.83
N ALA A 125 5.36 19.83 -10.41
CA ALA A 125 6.58 20.29 -9.73
C ALA A 125 6.44 21.63 -8.98
N ASN A 126 5.31 22.33 -9.08
CA ASN A 126 5.17 23.71 -8.59
C ASN A 126 4.27 23.89 -7.36
N GLU A 127 3.78 22.81 -6.75
CA GLU A 127 2.95 22.91 -5.53
C GLU A 127 3.60 22.15 -4.37
N SER A 128 3.47 22.71 -3.15
CA SER A 128 4.02 22.09 -1.93
C SER A 128 3.54 20.63 -1.79
N PRO A 129 4.37 19.69 -1.28
CA PRO A 129 4.00 18.28 -1.13
C PRO A 129 2.65 18.03 -0.43
N ILE A 130 2.23 18.95 0.45
CA ILE A 130 0.95 18.91 1.15
C ILE A 130 -0.23 19.16 0.19
N TYR A 131 -0.05 19.98 -0.86
CA TYR A 131 -1.03 20.28 -1.90
C TYR A 131 -1.10 19.23 -3.01
N ARG A 132 -0.05 18.43 -3.22
CA ARG A 132 -0.13 17.23 -4.09
C ARG A 132 -1.19 16.23 -3.58
N GLY A 133 -1.48 16.25 -2.28
CA GLY A 133 -2.59 15.52 -1.65
C GLY A 133 -3.99 16.05 -1.97
N ALA A 134 -4.14 17.26 -2.52
CA ALA A 134 -5.44 17.88 -2.80
C ALA A 134 -6.24 17.15 -3.90
N TRP A 135 -5.57 16.54 -4.88
CA TRP A 135 -6.22 15.67 -5.89
C TRP A 135 -6.46 14.24 -5.39
N SER A 136 -5.98 13.94 -4.19
CA SER A 136 -6.06 12.65 -3.54
C SER A 136 -7.14 12.59 -2.46
N MET A 137 -7.92 13.66 -2.31
CA MET A 137 -8.91 13.81 -1.25
C MET A 137 -9.90 12.65 -1.23
N GLY A 138 -10.42 12.20 -2.38
CA GLY A 138 -11.29 11.03 -2.45
C GLY A 138 -10.68 9.78 -1.79
N PHE A 139 -9.44 9.43 -2.14
CA PHE A 139 -8.74 8.27 -1.57
C PHE A 139 -8.42 8.47 -0.08
N VAL A 140 -7.84 9.63 0.27
CA VAL A 140 -7.47 9.95 1.66
C VAL A 140 -8.72 9.98 2.54
N ALA A 141 -9.84 10.50 2.04
CA ALA A 141 -11.13 10.54 2.73
C ALA A 141 -11.65 9.14 3.06
N CYS A 142 -11.54 8.17 2.13
CA CYS A 142 -11.91 6.77 2.35
C CYS A 142 -11.03 6.06 3.38
N CYS A 143 -9.76 6.46 3.52
CA CYS A 143 -8.82 5.78 4.39
C CYS A 143 -8.91 6.24 5.86
N ARG A 144 -8.59 5.34 6.81
CA ARG A 144 -8.51 5.66 8.25
C ARG A 144 -7.17 6.28 8.65
N SER A 145 -6.11 5.95 7.93
CA SER A 145 -4.78 6.54 8.05
C SER A 145 -4.23 6.78 6.65
N ALA A 146 -3.46 7.85 6.47
CA ALA A 146 -2.76 8.11 5.23
C ALA A 146 -1.38 8.69 5.53
N TRP A 147 -0.40 8.21 4.76
CA TRP A 147 1.01 8.56 4.89
C TRP A 147 1.55 9.00 3.54
N VAL A 148 2.59 9.84 3.56
CA VAL A 148 3.32 10.27 2.38
C VAL A 148 4.79 9.97 2.56
N ILE A 149 5.42 9.46 1.50
CA ILE A 149 6.88 9.36 1.39
C ILE A 149 7.33 10.44 0.40
N ALA A 150 8.28 11.27 0.80
CA ALA A 150 8.87 12.31 -0.04
C ALA A 150 10.38 12.41 0.20
N ALA A 151 11.12 12.98 -0.75
CA ALA A 151 12.51 13.37 -0.51
C ALA A 151 12.56 14.49 0.54
N ASP A 152 13.60 14.46 1.38
CA ASP A 152 13.92 15.57 2.27
C ASP A 152 14.42 16.75 1.41
N PRO A 153 13.78 17.94 1.48
CA PRO A 153 14.19 19.09 0.68
C PRO A 153 15.56 19.66 1.07
N GLU A 154 16.06 19.34 2.26
CA GLU A 154 17.35 19.81 2.77
C GLU A 154 18.47 18.79 2.55
N HIS A 155 18.14 17.51 2.33
CA HIS A 155 19.11 16.42 2.20
C HIS A 155 18.69 15.42 1.12
N GLU A 156 19.30 15.49 -0.07
CA GLU A 156 18.90 14.71 -1.26
C GLU A 156 18.90 13.19 -1.07
N GLU A 157 19.73 12.66 -0.17
CA GLU A 157 19.84 11.22 0.11
C GLU A 157 18.80 10.71 1.13
N ARG A 158 18.03 11.61 1.74
CA ARG A 158 17.05 11.27 2.77
C ARG A 158 15.64 11.30 2.24
N HIS A 159 14.82 10.46 2.84
CA HIS A 159 13.39 10.40 2.62
C HIS A 159 12.65 10.59 3.94
N VAL A 160 11.48 11.22 3.87
CA VAL A 160 10.60 11.46 5.00
C VAL A 160 9.31 10.68 4.79
N LEU A 161 8.95 9.85 5.76
CA LEU A 161 7.64 9.23 5.92
C LEU A 161 6.82 10.10 6.90
N ALA A 162 5.83 10.82 6.39
CA ALA A 162 5.00 11.72 7.20
C ALA A 162 3.53 11.29 7.21
N GLN A 163 2.86 11.41 8.35
CA GLN A 163 1.44 11.11 8.46
C GLN A 163 0.60 12.34 8.10
N VAL A 164 -0.27 12.19 7.10
CA VAL A 164 -1.18 13.28 6.64
C VAL A 164 -2.60 13.13 7.18
N LYS A 165 -2.97 11.92 7.63
CA LYS A 165 -4.27 11.65 8.24
C LYS A 165 -4.18 10.52 9.26
N ASN A 166 -4.86 10.68 10.38
CA ASN A 166 -5.10 9.62 11.35
C ASN A 166 -6.46 9.83 12.04
N ASN A 167 -7.39 8.91 11.81
CA ASN A 167 -8.69 8.94 12.48
C ASN A 167 -8.73 8.05 13.73
N LEU A 168 -7.68 7.26 14.00
CA LEU A 168 -7.67 6.21 15.02
C LEU A 168 -6.81 6.56 16.23
N ALA A 169 -5.91 7.53 16.11
CA ALA A 169 -5.04 8.02 17.18
C ALA A 169 -4.53 9.44 16.88
N SER A 170 -3.76 10.00 17.80
CA SER A 170 -3.01 11.24 17.56
C SER A 170 -2.03 11.07 16.38
N PRO A 171 -1.72 12.17 15.65
CA PRO A 171 -0.71 12.15 14.61
C PRO A 171 0.62 11.58 15.12
N GLN A 172 1.22 10.68 14.35
CA GLN A 172 2.52 10.08 14.64
C GLN A 172 3.65 10.99 14.12
N PRO A 173 4.83 10.99 14.78
CA PRO A 173 5.98 11.72 14.27
C PRO A 173 6.35 11.30 12.85
N SER A 174 6.83 12.25 12.05
CA SER A 174 7.47 11.92 10.77
C SER A 174 8.73 11.14 11.04
N LEU A 175 9.05 10.16 10.20
CA LEU A 175 10.28 9.37 10.29
C LEU A 175 11.17 9.67 9.09
N VAL A 176 12.46 9.82 9.35
CA VAL A 176 13.46 10.02 8.30
C VAL A 176 14.22 8.72 8.06
N PHE A 177 14.50 8.40 6.80
CA PHE A 177 15.28 7.23 6.42
C PHE A 177 16.14 7.47 5.17
N THR A 178 17.15 6.63 4.98
CA THR A 178 17.93 6.52 3.74
C THR A 178 17.76 5.13 3.13
N LEU A 179 18.10 5.01 1.85
CA LEU A 179 18.20 3.74 1.16
C LEU A 179 19.67 3.35 1.03
N GLU A 180 20.06 2.24 1.65
CA GLU A 180 21.41 1.70 1.64
C GLU A 180 21.46 0.40 0.81
N GLY A 181 22.56 0.15 0.12
CA GLY A 181 22.80 -1.16 -0.51
C GLY A 181 23.38 -1.06 -1.92
N GLU A 182 24.43 -1.85 -2.16
CA GLU A 182 25.15 -1.90 -3.44
C GLU A 182 24.50 -2.83 -4.47
N ARG A 183 23.59 -3.72 -4.05
CA ARG A 183 22.95 -4.70 -4.93
C ARG A 183 21.72 -4.11 -5.64
N PRO A 184 21.69 -4.08 -6.98
CA PRO A 184 20.49 -3.72 -7.73
C PRO A 184 19.30 -4.61 -7.31
N GLY A 185 18.15 -4.00 -7.03
CA GLY A 185 16.89 -4.70 -6.76
C GLY A 185 16.52 -4.89 -5.27
N ALA A 186 17.48 -4.83 -4.34
CA ALA A 186 17.23 -5.09 -2.91
C ALA A 186 17.86 -4.03 -1.98
N PRO A 187 17.42 -2.75 -2.05
CA PRO A 187 17.87 -1.74 -1.11
C PRO A 187 17.37 -2.04 0.31
N ARG A 188 18.17 -1.68 1.32
CA ARG A 188 17.84 -1.70 2.73
C ARG A 188 17.43 -0.32 3.20
N LEU A 189 16.41 -0.28 4.06
CA LEU A 189 15.96 0.95 4.71
C LEU A 189 16.78 1.16 6.00
N SER A 190 17.36 2.35 6.16
CA SER A 190 18.08 2.76 7.36
C SER A 190 17.35 3.94 8.01
N TRP A 191 16.76 3.72 9.19
CA TRP A 191 15.97 4.74 9.89
C TRP A 191 16.88 5.69 10.67
N LEU A 192 16.69 6.99 10.49
CA LEU A 192 17.43 8.06 11.18
C LEU A 192 16.68 8.62 12.40
N GLY A 193 15.43 8.17 12.63
CA GLY A 193 14.60 8.60 13.75
C GLY A 193 13.49 9.58 13.34
N ALA A 194 12.86 10.15 14.37
CA ALA A 194 11.83 11.18 14.25
C ALA A 194 12.43 12.60 14.35
#